data_AF-A0A3M1G8C9-F1
#
_entry.id   AF-A0A3M1G8C9-F1
#
_cell.length_a   1.000
_cell.length_b   1.000
_cell.length_c   1.000
_cell.angle_alpha   90.00
_cell.angle_beta   90.00
_cell.angle_gamma   90.00
#
_symmetry.space_group_name_H-M   'P 1'
#
loop_
_entity.id
_entity.type
_entity.pdbx_description
1 polymer ?
#
loop_
_entity_poly.entity_id
_entity_poly.type
_entity_poly.pdbx_seq_one_letter_code
_entity_poly.pdbx_strand_id
1 'polypeptide(L)' 'FKEALKNLLEIASREPTVMICAEKLPWRCHRRWVAQAASEKGFDVIHIIEKTRTWTPKIPLLKEQ' A
#
# COMPACT_ATOMS: atom_id res chain seq x y z
N PHE A 1 -0.32 11.27 -9.43
CA PHE A 1 -0.79 10.28 -8.44
C PHE A 1 -1.55 9.12 -9.09
N LYS A 2 -2.75 9.35 -9.67
CA LYS A 2 -3.62 8.28 -10.18
C LYS A 2 -2.96 7.35 -11.22
N GLU A 3 -2.24 7.91 -12.17
CA GLU A 3 -1.54 7.13 -13.21
C GLU A 3 -0.43 6.26 -12.63
N ALA A 4 0.45 6.85 -11.80
CA ALA A 4 1.49 6.09 -11.11
C ALA A 4 0.93 5.00 -10.20
N LEU A 5 -0.19 5.26 -9.52
CA LEU A 5 -0.90 4.24 -8.75
C LEU A 5 -1.39 3.11 -9.65
N LYS A 6 -2.02 3.42 -10.80
CA LYS A 6 -2.46 2.39 -11.75
C LYS A 6 -1.30 1.51 -12.21
N ASN A 7 -0.17 2.10 -12.57
CA ASN A 7 1.02 1.36 -13.00
C ASN A 7 1.56 0.46 -11.88
N LEU A 8 1.60 0.97 -10.64
CA LEU A 8 1.99 0.18 -9.48
C LEU A 8 1.06 -1.01 -9.25
N LEU A 9 -0.25 -0.81 -9.33
CA LEU A 9 -1.24 -1.88 -9.16
C LEU A 9 -1.18 -2.92 -10.29
N GLU A 10 -0.86 -2.50 -11.51
CA GLU A 10 -0.63 -3.42 -12.62
C GLU A 10 0.56 -4.34 -12.35
N ILE A 11 1.68 -3.80 -11.85
CA ILE A 11 2.86 -4.59 -11.45
C ILE A 11 2.48 -5.52 -10.29
N ALA A 12 1.84 -4.98 -9.24
CA ALA A 12 1.44 -5.74 -8.06
C ALA A 12 0.43 -6.86 -8.35
N SER A 13 -0.32 -6.78 -9.46
CA SER A 13 -1.24 -7.84 -9.89
C SER A 13 -0.54 -9.04 -10.54
N ARG A 14 0.71 -8.87 -10.97
CA ARG A 14 1.51 -9.91 -11.64
C ARG A 14 2.46 -10.60 -10.68
N GLU A 15 3.05 -9.83 -9.76
CA GLU A 15 4.06 -10.34 -8.84
C GLU A 15 4.07 -9.59 -7.49
N PRO A 16 4.57 -10.24 -6.40
CA PRO A 16 4.76 -9.58 -5.11
C PRO A 16 5.65 -8.35 -5.24
N THR A 17 5.08 -7.17 -4.99
CA THR A 17 5.74 -5.89 -5.23
C THR A 17 5.98 -5.15 -3.92
N VAL A 18 7.20 -4.65 -3.73
CA VAL A 18 7.57 -3.82 -2.58
C VAL A 18 7.82 -2.38 -3.04
N MET A 19 7.14 -1.43 -2.38
CA MET A 19 7.40 0.00 -2.55
C MET A 19 8.07 0.55 -1.29
N ILE A 20 9.24 1.16 -1.46
CA ILE A 20 9.98 1.83 -0.39
C ILE A 20 10.11 3.33 -0.67
N CYS A 21 10.26 4.12 0.39
CA CYS A 21 10.61 5.53 0.27
C CYS A 21 11.78 5.86 1.21
N ALA A 22 12.66 6.74 0.77
CA ALA A 22 13.84 7.19 1.52
C ALA A 22 13.51 8.14 2.69
N GLU A 23 12.27 8.63 2.78
CA GLU A 23 11.86 9.49 3.89
C GLU A 23 11.87 8.75 5.23
N LYS A 24 12.54 9.34 6.22
CA LYS A 24 12.68 8.78 7.57
C LYS A 24 11.36 8.71 8.35
N LEU A 25 10.44 9.65 8.10
CA LEU A 25 9.23 9.82 8.91
C LEU A 25 7.97 9.42 8.12
N PRO A 26 7.21 8.40 8.55
CA PRO A 26 6.10 7.86 7.78
C PRO A 26 4.93 8.84 7.59
N TRP A 27 4.72 9.78 8.51
CA TRP A 27 3.67 10.82 8.38
C TRP A 27 4.03 11.94 7.40
N ARG A 28 5.32 12.08 7.04
CA ARG A 28 5.78 13.02 6.01
C ARG A 28 5.88 12.38 4.64
N CYS A 29 5.70 11.07 4.56
CA CYS A 29 5.81 10.31 3.32
C CYS A 29 4.44 10.15 2.65
N HIS A 30 4.41 10.24 1.33
CA HIS A 30 3.22 10.00 0.52
C HIS A 30 2.83 8.51 0.45
N ARG A 31 3.73 7.59 0.85
CA ARG A 31 3.50 6.13 0.78
C ARG A 31 2.26 5.67 1.54
N ARG A 32 1.86 6.41 2.60
CA ARG A 32 0.63 6.09 3.36
C ARG A 32 -0.62 6.18 2.49
N TRP A 33 -0.67 7.17 1.60
CA TRP A 33 -1.81 7.38 0.71
C TRP A 33 -1.83 6.36 -0.43
N VAL A 34 -0.66 5.99 -0.94
CA VAL A 34 -0.53 4.91 -1.94
C VAL A 34 -0.97 3.57 -1.34
N ALA A 35 -0.49 3.24 -0.15
CA ALA A 35 -0.85 2.03 0.59
C ALA A 35 -2.36 1.96 0.86
N GLN A 36 -2.96 3.06 1.33
CA GLN A 36 -4.40 3.14 1.55
C GLN A 36 -5.18 2.97 0.23
N ALA A 37 -4.78 3.65 -0.84
CA ALA A 37 -5.48 3.54 -2.12
C ALA A 37 -5.36 2.13 -2.73
N ALA A 38 -4.21 1.46 -2.57
CA ALA A 38 -4.04 0.07 -2.98
C ALA A 38 -4.93 -0.89 -2.18
N SER A 39 -4.98 -0.67 -0.86
CA SER A 39 -5.85 -1.38 0.08
C SER A 39 -7.33 -1.24 -0.31
N GLU A 40 -7.81 -0.02 -0.56
CA GLU A 40 -9.18 0.26 -1.02
C GLU A 40 -9.50 -0.32 -2.41
N LYS A 41 -8.47 -0.67 -3.18
CA LYS A 41 -8.58 -1.33 -4.49
C LYS A 41 -8.53 -2.86 -4.37
N GLY A 42 -8.53 -3.41 -3.16
CA GLY A 42 -8.59 -4.84 -2.89
C GLY A 42 -7.23 -5.55 -2.86
N PHE A 43 -6.12 -4.81 -2.85
CA PHE A 43 -4.81 -5.41 -2.71
C PHE A 43 -4.45 -5.63 -1.23
N ASP A 44 -3.85 -6.77 -0.92
CA ASP A 44 -3.28 -7.04 0.40
C ASP A 44 -2.02 -6.19 0.61
N VAL A 45 -2.14 -5.16 1.43
CA VAL A 45 -1.02 -4.28 1.76
C VAL A 45 -0.41 -4.69 3.09
N ILE A 46 0.89 -5.00 3.08
CA ILE A 46 1.62 -5.38 4.28
C ILE A 46 2.70 -4.32 4.53
N HIS A 47 2.62 -3.64 5.68
CA HIS A 47 3.65 -2.70 6.11
C HIS A 47 4.76 -3.45 6.83
N ILE A 48 5.96 -3.42 6.27
CA ILE A 48 7.17 -3.91 6.94
C ILE A 48 7.64 -2.81 7.90
N ILE A 49 7.51 -3.07 9.21
CA ILE A 49 7.92 -2.12 10.25
C ILE A 49 9.36 -2.42 10.68
N GLU A 50 9.65 -3.69 10.94
CA GLU A 50 10.97 -4.20 11.31
C GLU A 50 11.18 -5.61 10.74
N LYS A 51 12.39 -6.17 10.91
CA LYS A 51 12.77 -7.49 10.36
C LYS A 51 11.78 -8.61 10.70
N THR A 52 11.19 -8.58 11.89
CA THR A 52 10.26 -9.61 12.38
C THR A 52 8.88 -9.05 12.68
N ARG A 53 8.61 -7.80 12.30
CA ARG A 53 7.36 -7.11 12.63
C ARG A 53 6.74 -6.51 11.37
N THR A 54 5.60 -7.05 11.00
CA THR A 54 4.74 -6.52 9.95
C THR A 54 3.43 -6.01 10.55
N TRP A 55 2.77 -5.13 9.81
CA TRP A 55 1.44 -4.65 10.14
C TRP A 55 0.57 -4.64 8.89
N THR A 56 -0.57 -5.31 8.97
CA THR A 56 -1.57 -5.35 7.90
C THR A 56 -2.75 -4.46 8.32
N PRO A 57 -3.11 -3.44 7.52
CA PRO A 57 -4.28 -2.61 7.80
C PRO A 57 -5.54 -3.47 7.71
N LYS A 58 -6.43 -3.34 8.69
CA LYS A 58 -7.78 -3.89 8.59
C LYS A 58 -8.62 -2.92 7.78
N ILE A 59 -8.84 -3.22 6.50
CA ILE A 59 -9.74 -2.44 5.66
C ILE A 59 -11.14 -2.94 5.97
N PRO A 60 -12.07 -2.09 6.43
CA PRO A 60 -13.47 -2.47 6.42
C PRO A 60 -13.81 -2.73 4.96
N LEU A 61 -14.18 -3.98 4.62
CA LEU A 61 -14.76 -4.31 3.32
C LEU A 61 -15.79 -3.22 3.05
N LEU A 62 -15.56 -2.40 2.02
CA LEU A 62 -16.54 -1.44 1.56
C LEU A 62 -17.78 -2.27 1.25
N LYS A 63 -18.77 -2.24 2.14
CA LYS A 63 -20.08 -2.78 1.85
C LYS A 63 -20.54 -2.05 0.59
N GLU A 64 -20.75 -2.80 -0.49
CA GLU A 64 -21.48 -2.34 -1.66
C GLU A 64 -22.74 -1.58 -1.17
N GLN A 65 -22.83 -0.30 -1.55
CA GLN A 65 -24.08 0.44 -1.58
C GLN A 65 -24.68 0.28 -2.97
#